data_AF-A0A1V6N389-F1
#
_entry.id   AF-A0A1V6N389-F1
#
_cell.length_a   1.000
_cell.length_b   1.000
_cell.length_c   1.000
_cell.angle_alpha   90.00
_cell.angle_beta   90.00
_cell.angle_gamma   90.00
#
_symmetry.space_group_name_H-M   'P 1'
#
loop_
_entity.id
_entity.type
_entity.pdbx_description
1 polymer ?
#
loop_
_entity_poly.entity_id
_entity_poly.type
_entity_poly.pdbx_seq_one_letter_code
_entity_poly.pdbx_strand_id
1 'polypeptide(L)'
;MDKDIINKIIEFRDERNWKQFHTPENLVKSISIESAELLECFQWNNDFNKKEVTEELADILIYCIYLADVLDINIDDIINYKIDLNNEKYPLDNSKGNSKKYNKL
;
A
#
# COMPACT_ATOMS: atom_id res chain seq x y z
N MET A 1 7.97 -1.33 -10.39
CA MET A 1 7.04 -0.19 -10.36
C MET A 1 7.58 0.87 -11.29
N ASP A 2 6.71 1.69 -11.87
CA ASP A 2 7.17 2.75 -12.78
C ASP A 2 8.05 3.74 -12.00
N LYS A 3 9.35 3.78 -12.37
CA LYS A 3 10.34 4.63 -11.71
C LYS A 3 9.99 6.12 -11.89
N ASP A 4 9.33 6.47 -12.98
CA ASP A 4 8.96 7.86 -13.26
C ASP A 4 7.88 8.34 -12.27
N ILE A 5 6.93 7.47 -11.90
CA ILE A 5 5.91 7.77 -10.90
C ILE A 5 6.53 7.92 -9.50
N ILE A 6 7.43 7.01 -9.11
CA ILE A 6 8.13 7.10 -7.81
C ILE A 6 8.90 8.42 -7.72
N ASN A 7 9.69 8.75 -8.74
CA ASN A 7 10.47 9.99 -8.75
C ASN A 7 9.57 11.22 -8.64
N LYS A 8 8.45 11.26 -9.39
CA LYS A 8 7.48 12.37 -9.32
C LYS A 8 6.90 12.56 -7.91
N ILE A 9 6.62 11.46 -7.20
CA ILE A 9 6.13 11.49 -5.81
C ILE A 9 7.21 12.05 -4.87
N ILE A 10 8.45 11.57 -5.01
CA ILE A 10 9.57 12.02 -4.18
C ILE A 10 9.89 13.50 -4.43
N GLU A 11 9.95 13.93 -5.69
CA GLU A 11 10.12 15.33 -6.07
C GLU A 11 9.02 16.21 -5.48
N PHE A 12 7.75 15.80 -5.57
CA PHE A 12 6.63 16.54 -4.99
C PHE A 12 6.81 16.83 -3.48
N ARG A 13 7.27 15.83 -2.70
CA ARG A 13 7.58 15.99 -1.28
C ARG A 13 8.77 16.92 -1.06
N ASP A 14 9.84 16.72 -1.81
CA ASP A 14 11.11 17.40 -1.61
C ASP A 14 11.03 18.88 -1.99
N GLU A 15 10.30 19.23 -3.06
CA GLU A 15 9.97 20.61 -3.42
C GLU A 15 9.29 21.39 -2.30
N ARG A 16 8.51 20.70 -1.45
CA ARG A 16 7.80 21.28 -0.31
C ARG A 16 8.62 21.23 0.98
N ASN A 17 9.84 20.70 0.92
CA ASN A 17 10.69 20.44 2.07
C ASN A 17 9.98 19.59 3.14
N TRP A 18 9.09 18.68 2.72
CA TRP A 18 8.28 17.87 3.64
C TRP A 18 9.00 16.63 4.16
N LYS A 19 10.15 16.27 3.57
CA LYS A 19 10.97 15.14 4.01
C LYS A 19 11.28 15.17 5.51
N GLN A 20 11.44 16.36 6.10
CA GLN A 20 11.67 16.53 7.54
C GLN A 20 10.52 16.03 8.44
N PHE A 21 9.28 15.99 7.93
CA PHE A 21 8.11 15.51 8.66
C PHE A 21 7.82 14.04 8.41
N HIS A 22 8.42 13.45 7.36
CA HIS A 22 8.20 12.08 6.91
C HIS A 22 9.10 11.11 7.69
N THR A 23 8.97 11.09 9.03
CA THR A 23 9.58 10.04 9.86
C THR A 23 8.86 8.70 9.60
N PRO A 24 9.51 7.54 9.80
CA PRO A 24 8.84 6.25 9.68
C PRO A 24 7.55 6.20 10.49
N GLU A 25 7.58 6.65 11.75
CA GLU A 25 6.42 6.71 12.64
C GLU A 25 5.26 7.53 12.06
N ASN A 26 5.54 8.71 11.52
CA ASN A 26 4.49 9.56 10.94
C ASN A 26 3.90 8.92 9.68
N LEU A 27 4.73 8.32 8.84
CA LEU A 27 4.27 7.68 7.60
C LEU A 27 3.39 6.45 7.87
N VAL A 28 3.72 5.58 8.84
CA VAL A 28 2.81 4.48 9.19
C VAL A 28 1.48 4.97 9.77
N LYS A 29 1.48 6.09 10.50
CA LYS A 29 0.22 6.73 10.95
C LYS A 29 -0.60 7.21 9.77
N SER A 30 0.01 7.93 8.83
CA SER A 30 -0.66 8.38 7.59
C SER A 30 -1.26 7.20 6.82
N ILE A 31 -0.50 6.12 6.59
CA ILE A 31 -1.03 4.91 5.94
C ILE A 31 -2.28 4.38 6.65
N SER A 32 -2.27 4.35 7.99
CA SER A 32 -3.42 3.88 8.77
C SER A 32 -4.62 4.82 8.69
N ILE A 33 -4.40 6.12 8.57
CA ILE A 33 -5.45 7.14 8.43
C ILE A 33 -6.11 6.99 7.05
N GLU A 34 -5.34 7.01 5.97
CA GLU A 34 -5.90 6.86 4.61
C GLU A 34 -6.55 5.49 4.39
N SER A 35 -6.05 4.45 5.07
CA SER A 35 -6.72 3.15 5.08
C SER A 35 -8.10 3.19 5.75
N ALA A 36 -8.29 4.05 6.75
CA ALA A 36 -9.57 4.25 7.39
C ALA A 36 -10.49 5.14 6.54
N GLU A 37 -9.96 6.13 5.83
CA GLU A 37 -10.71 6.93 4.84
C GLU A 37 -11.21 6.03 3.69
N LEU A 38 -10.35 5.16 3.16
CA LEU A 38 -10.76 4.14 2.18
C LEU A 38 -11.85 3.21 2.73
N LEU A 39 -11.78 2.85 4.01
CA LEU A 39 -12.81 2.02 4.66
C LEU A 39 -14.14 2.78 4.77
N GLU A 40 -14.11 4.09 5.02
CA GLU A 40 -15.31 4.93 5.12
C GLU A 40 -16.14 4.93 3.84
N CYS A 41 -15.49 4.85 2.66
CA CYS A 41 -16.17 4.70 1.37
C CYS A 41 -17.14 3.52 1.29
N PHE A 42 -17.01 2.52 2.18
CA PHE A 42 -17.83 1.31 2.23
C PHE A 42 -18.62 1.17 3.55
N GLN A 43 -18.63 2.20 4.42
CA GLN A 43 -19.15 2.09 5.78
C GLN A 43 -20.63 1.67 5.84
N TRP A 44 -21.45 2.18 4.91
CA TRP A 44 -22.91 2.04 4.97
C TRP A 44 -23.47 0.99 4.02
N ASN A 45 -22.80 0.73 2.89
CA ASN A 45 -23.15 -0.29 1.90
C ASN A 45 -22.05 -0.36 0.80
N ASN A 46 -22.29 -1.17 -0.23
CA ASN A 46 -21.41 -1.31 -1.40
C ASN A 46 -21.72 -0.34 -2.56
N ASP A 47 -22.57 0.66 -2.35
CA ASP A 47 -22.79 1.77 -3.29
C ASP A 47 -21.73 2.85 -3.02
N PHE A 48 -20.51 2.57 -3.48
CA PHE A 48 -19.35 3.42 -3.24
C PHE A 48 -19.12 4.40 -4.41
N ASN A 49 -18.59 5.58 -4.08
CA ASN A 49 -18.09 6.50 -5.09
C ASN A 49 -16.70 6.04 -5.57
N LYS A 50 -16.63 5.54 -6.81
CA LYS A 50 -15.36 5.08 -7.40
C LYS A 50 -14.27 6.14 -7.39
N LYS A 51 -14.63 7.43 -7.49
CA LYS A 51 -13.65 8.52 -7.48
C LYS A 51 -12.97 8.60 -6.10
N GLU A 52 -13.75 8.69 -5.03
CA GLU A 52 -13.26 8.74 -3.65
C GLU A 52 -12.40 7.52 -3.34
N VAL A 53 -12.88 6.30 -3.66
CA VAL A 53 -12.09 5.07 -3.49
C VAL A 53 -10.74 5.11 -4.23
N THR A 54 -10.70 5.73 -5.41
CA THR A 54 -9.46 5.85 -6.18
C THR A 54 -8.51 6.88 -5.56
N GLU A 55 -9.03 7.96 -5.01
CA GLU A 55 -8.26 8.99 -4.30
C GLU A 55 -7.63 8.40 -3.02
N GLU A 56 -8.42 7.77 -2.16
CA GLU A 56 -7.92 7.17 -0.91
C GLU A 56 -6.92 6.03 -1.16
N LEU A 57 -7.18 5.20 -2.18
CA LEU A 57 -6.23 4.16 -2.57
C LEU A 57 -4.91 4.76 -3.07
N ALA A 58 -4.97 5.86 -3.82
CA ALA A 58 -3.77 6.55 -4.29
C ALA A 58 -2.96 7.12 -3.11
N ASP A 59 -3.63 7.68 -2.10
CA ASP A 59 -2.98 8.23 -0.92
C ASP A 59 -2.27 7.14 -0.11
N ILE A 60 -2.91 5.99 0.10
CA ILE A 60 -2.27 4.81 0.73
C ILE A 60 -0.99 4.42 -0.04
N LEU A 61 -1.05 4.34 -1.37
CA LEU A 61 0.10 3.96 -2.20
C LEU A 61 1.22 5.00 -2.13
N ILE A 62 0.88 6.29 -2.16
CA ILE A 62 1.84 7.41 -2.05
C ILE A 62 2.57 7.35 -0.70
N TYR A 63 1.86 7.17 0.42
CA TYR A 63 2.51 7.05 1.72
C TYR A 63 3.34 5.77 1.86
N CYS A 64 2.93 4.65 1.25
CA CYS A 64 3.77 3.46 1.17
C CYS A 64 5.09 3.74 0.42
N ILE A 65 5.04 4.52 -0.66
CA ILE A 65 6.23 4.92 -1.42
C ILE A 65 7.14 5.82 -0.58
N TYR A 66 6.58 6.82 0.11
CA TYR A 66 7.38 7.64 1.03
C TYR A 66 8.03 6.81 2.14
N LEU A 67 7.32 5.82 2.69
CA LEU A 67 7.86 4.95 3.74
C LEU A 67 9.00 4.10 3.20
N ALA A 68 8.86 3.53 2.00
CA ALA A 68 9.92 2.78 1.36
C ALA A 68 11.18 3.64 1.11
N ASP A 69 11.01 4.87 0.61
CA ASP A 69 12.13 5.82 0.42
C ASP A 69 12.85 6.16 1.73
N VAL A 70 12.11 6.42 2.80
CA VAL A 70 12.69 6.77 4.11
C VAL A 70 13.36 5.58 4.78
N LEU A 71 12.90 4.35 4.52
CA LEU A 71 13.51 3.13 5.02
C LEU A 71 14.63 2.58 4.12
N ASP A 72 14.91 3.22 2.98
CA ASP A 72 15.87 2.76 1.97
C ASP A 72 15.54 1.34 1.46
N ILE A 73 14.27 1.13 1.12
CA ILE A 73 13.74 -0.17 0.67
C ILE A 73 13.27 -0.06 -0.78
N ASN A 74 13.69 -1.03 -1.60
CA ASN A 74 13.16 -1.19 -2.95
C ASN A 74 11.78 -1.87 -2.91
N ILE A 75 10.77 -1.19 -3.46
CA ILE A 75 9.37 -1.66 -3.44
C ILE A 75 9.18 -2.94 -4.27
N ASP A 76 9.85 -3.04 -5.42
CA ASP A 76 9.72 -4.22 -6.27
C ASP A 76 10.29 -5.46 -5.58
N ASP A 77 11.42 -5.30 -4.90
CA ASP A 77 12.06 -6.41 -4.17
C ASP A 77 11.17 -6.92 -3.04
N ILE A 78 10.58 -6.04 -2.21
CA ILE A 78 9.70 -6.47 -1.11
C ILE A 78 8.38 -7.09 -1.60
N ILE A 79 7.84 -6.61 -2.71
CA ILE A 79 6.62 -7.17 -3.30
C ILE A 79 6.91 -8.56 -3.85
N ASN A 80 7.98 -8.72 -4.65
CA ASN A 80 8.36 -10.02 -5.20
C ASN A 80 8.64 -11.04 -4.09
N TYR A 81 9.44 -10.65 -3.09
CA TYR A 81 9.69 -11.49 -1.92
C TYR A 81 8.39 -11.92 -1.22
N LYS A 82 7.44 -10.98 -1.06
CA LYS A 82 6.16 -11.29 -0.40
C LYS A 82 5.28 -12.20 -1.25
N ILE A 83 5.29 -12.06 -2.58
CA ILE A 83 4.58 -12.93 -3.51
C ILE A 83 5.13 -14.35 -3.42
N ASP A 84 6.46 -14.53 -3.43
CA ASP A 84 7.09 -15.85 -3.31
C ASP A 84 6.71 -16.54 -2.01
N LEU A 85 6.78 -15.83 -0.88
CA LEU A 85 6.31 -16.34 0.41
C LEU A 85 4.82 -16.69 0.41
N ASN A 86 3.98 -15.90 -0.28
CA ASN A 86 2.56 -16.19 -0.37
C ASN A 86 2.28 -17.41 -1.24
N ASN A 87 3.06 -17.66 -2.30
CA ASN A 87 2.96 -18.86 -3.13
C ASN A 87 3.31 -20.13 -2.35
N GLU A 88 4.35 -20.07 -1.51
CA GLU A 88 4.69 -21.18 -0.60
C GLU A 88 3.58 -21.43 0.43
N LYS A 89 2.98 -20.35 0.95
CA LYS A 89 1.96 -20.39 1.98
C LYS A 89 0.58 -20.80 1.46
N TYR A 90 0.26 -20.48 0.21
CA TYR A 90 -1.00 -20.76 -0.45
C TYR A 90 -0.75 -21.45 -1.81
N PRO A 91 -0.33 -22.74 -1.82
CA PRO A 91 -0.09 -23.47 -3.06
C PRO A 91 -1.34 -23.53 -3.93
N LEU A 92 -1.16 -23.45 -5.25
CA LEU A 92 -2.26 -23.37 -6.23
C LEU A 92 -3.25 -24.53 -6.07
N ASP A 93 -2.75 -25.76 -5.93
CA ASP A 93 -3.58 -26.97 -5.86
C ASP A 93 -4.51 -26.99 -4.64
N ASN A 94 -4.12 -26.34 -3.55
CA ASN A 94 -4.88 -26.32 -2.30
C ASN A 94 -5.71 -25.04 -2.11
N SER A 95 -5.30 -23.94 -2.75
CA SER A 95 -5.82 -22.61 -2.44
C SER A 95 -6.77 -22.05 -3.52
N LYS A 96 -6.78 -22.64 -4.72
CA LYS A 96 -7.64 -22.16 -5.81
C LYS A 96 -9.12 -22.22 -5.44
N GLY A 97 -9.80 -21.08 -5.45
CA GLY A 97 -11.22 -20.97 -5.09
C GLY A 97 -11.52 -21.10 -3.59
N ASN A 98 -10.49 -21.10 -2.73
CA ASN A 98 -10.62 -21.30 -1.30
C ASN A 98 -9.99 -20.12 -0.53
N SER A 99 -10.81 -19.39 0.23
CA SER A 99 -10.37 -18.26 1.05
C SER A 99 -9.95 -18.66 2.48
N LYS A 100 -9.93 -19.95 2.79
CA LYS A 100 -9.44 -20.42 4.09
C LYS A 100 -7.98 -20.03 4.25
N LYS A 101 -7.65 -19.56 5.45
CA LYS A 101 -6.27 -19.30 5.86
C LYS A 101 -5.46 -20.59 5.71
N TYR A 102 -4.20 -20.47 5.27
CA TYR A 102 -3.28 -21.58 5.00
C TYR A 102 -3.21 -22.68 6.08
N ASN A 103 -3.40 -22.31 7.36
CA ASN A 103 -3.44 -23.27 8.47
C ASN A 103 -4.75 -24.07 8.56
N LYS A 104 -5.67 -23.86 7.61
CA LYS A 104 -6.98 -24.50 7.46
C LYS A 104 -7.20 -24.99 6.01
N LEU A 105 -6.17 -24.97 5.17
CA LEU A 105 -6.18 -25.54 3.82
C LEU A 105 -6.07 -27.05 3.86
#